data_AF-A0A1G7KFJ1-F1
#
_entry.id   AF-A0A1G7KFJ1-F1
#
_cell.length_a   1.000
_cell.length_b   1.000
_cell.length_c   1.000
_cell.angle_alpha   90.00
_cell.angle_beta   90.00
_cell.angle_gamma   90.00
#
_symmetry.space_group_name_H-M   'P 1'
#
loop_
_entity.id
_entity.type
_entity.pdbx_description
1 polymer ?
#
loop_
_entity_poly.entity_id
_entity_poly.type
_entity_poly.pdbx_seq_one_letter_code
_entity_poly.pdbx_strand_id
1 'polypeptide(L)' 'MSKPEPARYRTTNWKSYNDALERRGSLLVWLDRDMDWLAPKAGKPGRPPVFSDAAIQFCLMIKGEGRPGNSPVDCCQP' A
#
# COMPACT_ATOMS: atom_id res chain seq x y z
N MET A 1 47.63 -8.63 17.72
CA MET A 1 46.41 -8.15 18.41
C MET A 1 45.27 -9.09 18.05
N SER A 2 44.68 -9.76 19.03
CA SER A 2 43.52 -10.64 18.86
C SER A 2 42.26 -9.81 18.64
N LYS A 3 41.43 -10.20 17.66
CA LYS A 3 40.17 -9.53 17.37
C LYS A 3 39.13 -9.88 18.45
N PRO A 4 38.38 -8.91 18.99
CA PRO A 4 37.33 -9.20 19.98
C PRO A 4 36.21 -10.02 19.34
N GLU A 5 35.57 -10.87 20.15
CA GLU A 5 34.43 -11.66 19.67
C GLU A 5 33.29 -10.77 19.18
N PRO A 6 32.61 -11.15 18.08
CA PRO A 6 31.50 -10.38 17.54
C PRO A 6 30.30 -10.37 18.51
N ALA A 7 29.75 -9.18 18.74
CA ALA A 7 28.59 -9.01 19.59
C ALA A 7 27.37 -9.76 19.02
N ARG A 8 26.77 -10.62 19.86
CA ARG A 8 25.49 -11.27 19.55
C ARG A 8 24.34 -10.30 19.81
N TYR A 9 23.85 -9.65 18.76
CA TYR A 9 22.66 -8.82 18.83
C TYR A 9 21.40 -9.71 18.84
N ARG A 10 20.54 -9.55 19.84
CA ARG A 10 19.19 -10.13 19.90
C ARG A 10 18.16 -9.03 19.72
N THR A 11 17.29 -9.18 18.73
CA THR A 11 16.17 -8.26 18.51
C THR A 11 15.10 -8.47 19.59
N THR A 12 15.11 -7.64 20.64
CA THR A 12 14.15 -7.71 21.76
C THR A 12 12.94 -6.81 21.59
N ASN A 13 12.97 -5.90 20.60
CA ASN A 13 11.94 -4.87 20.41
C ASN A 13 10.80 -5.28 19.47
N TRP A 14 10.79 -6.51 18.95
CA TRP A 14 9.86 -6.94 17.89
C TRP A 14 8.40 -6.71 18.25
N LYS A 15 8.03 -7.01 19.50
CA LYS A 15 6.68 -6.79 20.01
C LYS A 15 6.30 -5.31 20.01
N SER A 16 7.13 -4.46 20.59
CA SER A 16 6.89 -3.01 20.63
C SER A 16 6.86 -2.38 19.24
N TYR A 17 7.65 -2.91 18.31
CA TYR A 17 7.63 -2.51 16.91
C TYR A 17 6.30 -2.88 16.23
N ASN A 18 5.82 -4.11 16.44
CA ASN A 18 4.55 -4.58 15.89
C ASN A 18 3.34 -3.83 16.48
N ASP A 19 3.31 -3.61 17.80
CA ASP A 19 2.27 -2.82 18.47
C ASP A 19 2.24 -1.38 17.94
N ALA A 20 3.41 -0.79 17.66
CA ALA A 20 3.51 0.55 17.06
C ALA A 20 3.07 0.57 15.59
N LEU A 21 3.21 -0.55 14.87
CA LEU A 21 2.75 -0.69 13.49
C LEU A 21 1.22 -0.85 13.44
N GLU A 22 0.64 -1.67 14.31
CA GLU A 22 -0.81 -1.83 14.44
C GLU A 22 -1.51 -0.50 14.79
N ARG A 23 -0.91 0.29 15.69
CA ARG A 23 -1.43 1.62 16.09
C ARG A 23 -1.34 2.69 14.99
N ARG A 24 -0.52 2.50 13.95
CA ARG A 24 -0.41 3.46 12.83
C ARG A 24 -1.57 3.37 11.84
N GLY A 25 -2.44 2.37 11.99
CA GLY A 25 -3.66 2.24 11.20
C GLY A 25 -3.87 0.78 10.82
N SER A 26 -4.75 0.10 11.56
CA SER A 26 -5.31 -1.18 11.13
C SER A 26 -6.34 -0.92 10.02
N LEU A 27 -5.89 -0.89 8.76
CA LEU A 27 -6.77 -0.78 7.61
C LEU A 27 -7.21 -2.19 7.18
N LEU A 28 -8.47 -2.53 7.40
CA LEU A 28 -9.06 -3.76 6.91
C LEU A 28 -9.66 -3.50 5.53
N VAL A 29 -9.00 -4.02 4.49
CA VAL A 29 -9.43 -3.86 3.09
C VAL A 29 -9.98 -5.17 2.58
N TRP A 30 -11.21 -5.13 2.05
CA TRP A 30 -11.78 -6.23 1.29
C TRP A 30 -11.39 -6.08 -0.17
N LEU A 31 -10.63 -7.04 -0.69
CA LEU A 31 -10.33 -7.14 -2.11
C LEU A 31 -11.49 -7.85 -2.81
N ASP A 32 -12.13 -7.16 -3.74
CA ASP A 32 -13.15 -7.75 -4.58
C ASP A 32 -12.51 -8.79 -5.53
N ARG A 33 -13.07 -10.00 -5.54
CA ARG A 33 -12.59 -11.11 -6.38
C ARG A 33 -13.04 -10.97 -7.82
N ASP A 34 -14.14 -10.27 -8.05
CA ASP A 34 -14.71 -10.07 -9.37
C ASP A 34 -14.16 -8.81 -10.04
N MET A 35 -13.27 -8.08 -9.34
CA MET A 35 -12.61 -6.90 -9.88
C MET A 35 -11.58 -7.26 -10.94
N ASP A 36 -11.75 -6.69 -12.13
CA ASP A 36 -10.78 -6.78 -13.22
C ASP A 36 -9.54 -5.94 -12.89
N TRP A 37 -8.52 -6.56 -12.29
CA TRP A 37 -7.26 -5.90 -11.92
C TRP A 37 -6.42 -5.47 -13.14
N LEU A 38 -6.50 -6.24 -14.21
CA LEU A 38 -5.69 -6.05 -15.41
C LEU A 38 -6.47 -5.27 -16.46
N ALA A 39 -5.77 -4.38 -17.16
CA ALA A 39 -6.39 -3.68 -18.27
C ALA A 39 -6.62 -4.64 -19.46
N PRO A 40 -7.71 -4.44 -20.21
CA PRO A 40 -7.91 -5.17 -21.46
C PRO A 40 -6.79 -4.81 -22.46
N LYS A 41 -6.48 -5.75 -23.34
CA LYS A 41 -5.43 -5.57 -24.36
C LYS A 41 -5.73 -4.34 -25.22
N ALA A 42 -4.89 -3.31 -25.10
CA ALA A 42 -4.98 -2.15 -25.97
C ALA A 42 -4.44 -2.51 -27.37
N GLY A 43 -5.32 -2.56 -28.37
CA GLY A 43 -4.95 -2.74 -29.78
C GLY A 43 -4.32 -1.49 -30.42
N LYS A 44 -3.71 -0.61 -29.63
CA LYS A 44 -3.16 0.69 -30.06
C LYS A 44 -1.62 0.66 -30.04
N PRO A 45 -0.93 1.35 -30.96
CA PRO A 45 0.52 1.51 -30.90
C PRO A 45 0.94 2.23 -29.62
N GLY A 46 1.98 1.73 -28.95
CA GLY A 46 2.49 2.28 -27.69
C GLY A 46 2.56 1.23 -26.58
N ARG A 47 2.83 1.69 -25.34
CA ARG A 47 2.87 0.79 -24.17
C ARG A 47 1.44 0.42 -23.78
N PRO A 48 1.05 -0.87 -23.81
CA PRO A 48 -0.27 -1.27 -23.36
C PRO A 48 -0.43 -1.02 -21.85
N PRO A 49 -1.61 -0.55 -21.39
CA PRO A 49 -1.90 -0.46 -19.97
C PRO A 49 -1.85 -1.86 -19.35
N VAL A 50 -1.30 -1.94 -18.14
CA VAL A 50 -1.17 -3.21 -17.40
C VAL A 50 -2.31 -3.35 -16.39
N PHE A 51 -2.67 -2.27 -15.73
CA PHE A 51 -3.70 -2.23 -14.68
C PHE A 51 -4.94 -1.51 -15.19
N SER A 52 -6.11 -1.97 -14.76
CA SER A 52 -7.37 -1.28 -15.04
C SER A 52 -7.44 0.06 -14.31
N ASP A 53 -8.29 0.96 -14.81
CA ASP A 53 -8.53 2.25 -14.18
C ASP A 53 -9.05 2.08 -12.74
N ALA A 54 -9.95 1.10 -12.55
CA ALA A 54 -10.51 0.76 -11.24
C ALA A 54 -9.43 0.28 -10.25
N ALA A 55 -8.46 -0.54 -10.69
CA ALA A 55 -7.33 -0.97 -9.86
C ALA A 55 -6.41 0.20 -9.49
N ILE A 56 -6.18 1.13 -10.43
CA ILE A 56 -5.38 2.34 -10.16
C ILE A 56 -6.10 3.23 -9.15
N GLN A 57 -7.39 3.46 -9.33
CA GLN A 57 -8.21 4.30 -8.44
C GLN A 57 -8.27 3.72 -7.03
N PHE A 58 -8.44 2.40 -6.89
CA PHE A 58 -8.38 1.70 -5.60
C PHE A 58 -7.04 1.89 -4.88
N CYS A 59 -5.92 1.68 -5.59
CA CYS A 59 -4.58 1.91 -5.03
C CYS A 59 -4.36 3.37 -4.61
N LEU A 60 -4.91 4.33 -5.35
CA LEU A 60 -4.84 5.75 -5.01
C LEU A 60 -5.66 6.09 -3.76
N MET A 61 -6.84 5.48 -3.56
CA MET A 61 -7.65 5.66 -2.35
C MET A 61 -6.90 5.16 -1.11
N ILE A 62 -6.37 3.94 -1.14
CA ILE A 62 -5.58 3.38 -0.02
C ILE A 62 -4.34 4.22 0.27
N LYS A 63 -3.69 4.72 -0.79
CA LYS A 63 -2.54 5.61 -0.64
C LYS A 63 -2.94 6.99 -0.06
N GLY A 64 -4.16 7.44 -0.34
CA GLY A 64 -4.72 8.72 0.06
C GLY A 64 -5.11 8.80 1.53
N GLU A 65 -5.52 7.69 2.13
CA GLU A 65 -5.93 7.58 3.55
C GLU A 65 -4.81 7.94 4.54
N GLY A 66 -3.54 7.91 4.10
CA GLY A 66 -2.41 8.37 4.90
C GLY A 66 -2.16 9.89 4.90
N ARG A 67 -3.00 10.69 4.23
CA ARG A 67 -2.86 12.16 4.17
C ARG A 67 -4.14 12.83 4.69
N PRO A 68 -4.06 13.74 5.67
CA PRO A 68 -5.21 14.55 6.07
C PRO A 68 -5.61 15.43 4.88
N GLY A 69 -6.76 15.15 4.25
CA GLY A 69 -7.34 15.99 3.19
C GLY A 69 -7.78 15.31 1.88
N ASN A 70 -7.84 13.97 1.80
CA ASN A 70 -8.25 13.27 0.57
C ASN A 70 -9.61 12.55 0.72
N SER A 71 -10.64 13.26 1.16
CA SER A 71 -11.98 12.65 1.21
C SER A 71 -12.57 12.54 -0.21
N PRO A 72 -13.08 11.36 -0.63
CA PRO A 72 -13.67 11.20 -1.97
C PRO A 72 -14.87 12.12 -2.25
N VAL A 73 -15.48 12.68 -1.21
CA VAL A 73 -16.63 13.59 -1.30
C VAL A 73 -16.23 15.00 -1.75
N ASP A 74 -14.95 15.37 -1.64
CA ASP A 74 -14.49 16.73 -1.94
C ASP A 74 -14.29 16.98 -3.45
N CYS A 75 -14.34 15.92 -4.29
CA CYS A 75 -14.21 16.02 -5.74
C CYS A 75 -15.55 16.18 -6.49
N CYS A 76 -16.69 16.02 -5.80
CA CYS A 76 -18.02 15.95 -6.42
C CYS A 76 -19.00 16.98 -5.85
N GLN A 77 -18.53 18.17 -5.49
CA GLN A 77 -19.42 19.32 -5.25
C GLN A 77 -19.07 20.45 -6.23
N PRO A 78 -20.09 21.14 -6.79
CA PRO A 78 -19.92 22.13 -7.85
C PRO A 78 -19.08 23.35 -7.43
#